data_AF-A0A438KD83-F1
#
_entry.id   AF-A0A438KD83-F1
#
_cell.length_a   1.000
_cell.length_b   1.000
_cell.length_c   1.000
_cell.angle_alpha   90.00
_cell.angle_beta   90.00
_cell.angle_gamma   90.00
#
_symmetry.space_group_name_H-M   'P 1'
#
loop_
_entity.id
_entity.type
_entity.pdbx_description
1 polymer ?
#
loop_
_entity_poly.entity_id
_entity_poly.type
_entity_poly.pdbx_seq_one_letter_code
_entity_poly.pdbx_strand_id
1 'polypeptide(L)'
;MVAKGRFFSSSSTSPSSPNPNQYSFTVSYLTNSCGLSPQSALSASQKLRLVTPERPDSVLTLLRNYGITDAQLPKLLRVFPSLLLADPEKTLLPKLEFLHSKAFTRADLGRILSSCPLILSRSLDNQIIPCHNFLKSILRLDKTVVSACKRSPRILLENVKKNIVPKITALQEIGVPQSSVVFLIKHYPYVVQLKNDKFHEIVKEVMESGFDPLKMVFITAIQVFAGMSKSTWEQKWRFTGVDFLVNKMGWKLSAIIRVPITLGYSLEKRIIPRCSVGKVLILKGFVIKYQNHIPQLLNLYKGEVGVLELGFASEEICGIKQL
;
A
#
# COMPACT_ATOMS: atom_id res chain seq x y z
N MET A 1 -14.42 -68.91 25.93
CA MET A 1 -15.47 -68.28 26.76
C MET A 1 -14.80 -67.53 27.91
N VAL A 2 -15.36 -66.37 28.28
CA VAL A 2 -14.95 -65.43 29.34
C VAL A 2 -13.87 -64.42 28.96
N ALA A 3 -14.31 -63.29 28.37
CA ALA A 3 -13.58 -62.03 28.38
C ALA A 3 -14.12 -61.15 29.52
N LYS A 4 -13.26 -60.79 30.48
CA LYS A 4 -13.57 -59.82 31.56
C LYS A 4 -13.43 -58.40 31.02
N GLY A 5 -14.55 -57.70 30.86
CA GLY A 5 -14.57 -56.27 30.58
C GLY A 5 -14.20 -55.46 31.85
N ARG A 6 -13.18 -54.62 31.76
CA ARG A 6 -12.90 -53.56 32.74
C ARG A 6 -13.59 -52.28 32.25
N PHE A 7 -14.64 -51.85 32.94
CA PHE A 7 -15.21 -50.53 32.78
C PHE A 7 -14.29 -49.52 33.49
N PHE A 8 -13.71 -48.59 32.72
CA PHE A 8 -13.09 -47.38 33.28
C PHE A 8 -14.15 -46.28 33.33
N SER A 9 -14.54 -45.85 34.53
CA SER A 9 -15.36 -44.65 34.73
C SER A 9 -14.49 -43.41 34.52
N SER A 10 -14.62 -42.74 33.36
CA SER A 10 -14.06 -41.41 33.15
C SER A 10 -15.04 -40.35 33.67
N SER A 11 -14.70 -39.70 34.77
CA SER A 11 -15.37 -38.48 35.22
C SER A 11 -15.05 -37.35 34.22
N SER A 12 -16.04 -36.98 33.41
CA SER A 12 -15.99 -35.80 32.56
C SER A 12 -16.11 -34.55 33.43
N THR A 13 -15.00 -33.92 33.79
CA THR A 13 -15.02 -32.54 34.29
C THR A 13 -15.40 -31.61 33.14
N SER A 14 -16.63 -31.12 33.17
CA SER A 14 -17.10 -30.02 32.32
C SER A 14 -16.19 -28.80 32.49
N PRO A 15 -15.86 -28.06 31.42
CA PRO A 15 -15.12 -26.81 31.55
C PRO A 15 -15.99 -25.82 32.35
N SER A 16 -15.48 -25.39 33.51
CA SER A 16 -16.12 -24.37 34.35
C SER A 16 -16.41 -23.12 33.52
N SER A 17 -17.68 -22.73 33.47
CA SER A 17 -18.10 -21.45 32.90
C SER A 17 -17.34 -20.30 33.58
N PRO A 18 -16.84 -19.30 32.84
CA PRO A 18 -16.12 -18.19 33.46
C PRO A 18 -17.01 -17.38 34.41
N ASN A 19 -16.46 -16.98 35.55
CA ASN A 19 -17.11 -16.08 36.51
C ASN A 19 -17.38 -14.68 35.87
N PRO A 20 -18.63 -14.17 35.89
CA PRO A 20 -19.01 -12.86 35.33
C PRO A 20 -18.14 -11.69 35.84
N ASN A 21 -17.65 -11.77 37.08
CA ASN A 21 -16.88 -10.71 37.72
C ASN A 21 -15.49 -10.50 37.06
N GLN A 22 -14.91 -11.52 36.43
CA GLN A 22 -13.59 -11.38 35.78
C GLN A 22 -13.67 -10.77 34.37
N TYR A 23 -14.78 -10.97 33.67
CA TYR A 23 -15.06 -10.19 32.46
C TYR A 23 -15.29 -8.72 32.80
N SER A 24 -15.94 -8.45 33.93
CA SER A 24 -16.12 -7.09 34.43
C SER A 24 -14.78 -6.40 34.72
N PHE A 25 -13.81 -7.09 35.36
CA PHE A 25 -12.45 -6.54 35.54
C PHE A 25 -11.75 -6.24 34.21
N THR A 26 -11.73 -7.20 33.28
CA THR A 26 -11.03 -7.02 31.98
C THR A 26 -11.62 -5.83 31.21
N VAL A 27 -12.94 -5.72 31.12
CA VAL A 27 -13.61 -4.60 30.42
C VAL A 27 -13.31 -3.27 31.11
N SER A 28 -13.35 -3.24 32.44
CA SER A 28 -13.07 -2.02 33.22
C SER A 28 -11.62 -1.56 33.04
N TYR A 29 -10.65 -2.48 33.12
CA TYR A 29 -9.24 -2.19 32.90
C TYR A 29 -8.97 -1.67 31.48
N LEU A 30 -9.54 -2.32 30.47
CA LEU A 30 -9.40 -1.89 29.08
C LEU A 30 -10.02 -0.51 28.81
N THR A 31 -11.09 -0.16 29.49
CA THR A 31 -11.73 1.15 29.36
C THR A 31 -10.94 2.23 30.09
N ASN A 32 -10.64 2.00 31.37
CA ASN A 32 -10.09 3.02 32.27
C ASN A 32 -8.58 3.20 32.11
N SER A 33 -7.83 2.10 31.97
CA SER A 33 -6.36 2.13 31.94
C SER A 33 -5.80 2.12 30.51
N CYS A 34 -6.51 1.50 29.56
CA CYS A 34 -6.06 1.41 28.16
C CYS A 34 -6.75 2.43 27.23
N GLY A 35 -7.75 3.17 27.71
CA GLY A 35 -8.46 4.20 26.95
C GLY A 35 -9.32 3.68 25.79
N LEU A 36 -9.75 2.41 25.83
CA LEU A 36 -10.68 1.88 24.82
C LEU A 36 -12.10 2.38 25.07
N SER A 37 -12.87 2.55 23.98
CA SER A 37 -14.32 2.77 24.13
C SER A 37 -14.98 1.53 24.76
N PRO A 38 -16.10 1.68 25.49
CA PRO A 38 -16.78 0.54 26.13
C PRO A 38 -17.08 -0.62 25.17
N GLN A 39 -17.51 -0.31 23.93
CA GLN A 39 -17.75 -1.31 22.89
C GLN A 39 -16.47 -2.02 22.44
N SER A 40 -15.36 -1.27 22.28
CA SER A 40 -14.07 -1.86 21.90
C SER A 40 -13.49 -2.71 23.03
N ALA A 41 -13.65 -2.27 24.28
CA ALA A 41 -13.23 -3.01 25.47
C ALA A 41 -14.00 -4.33 25.62
N LEU A 42 -15.32 -4.30 25.38
CA LEU A 42 -16.15 -5.52 25.38
C LEU A 42 -15.75 -6.49 24.26
N SER A 43 -15.48 -6.01 23.05
CA SER A 43 -15.00 -6.87 21.96
C SER A 43 -13.60 -7.44 22.25
N ALA A 44 -12.71 -6.65 22.87
CA ALA A 44 -11.37 -7.07 23.23
C ALA A 44 -11.36 -8.09 24.38
N SER A 45 -12.27 -7.98 25.35
CA SER A 45 -12.39 -8.94 26.48
C SER A 45 -12.85 -10.33 26.05
N GLN A 46 -13.43 -10.47 24.84
CA GLN A 46 -13.70 -11.78 24.25
C GLN A 46 -12.42 -12.48 23.76
N LYS A 47 -11.34 -11.74 23.51
CA LYS A 47 -10.07 -12.24 22.96
C LYS A 47 -9.00 -12.46 24.02
N LEU A 48 -9.18 -11.93 25.22
CA LEU A 48 -8.25 -12.07 26.34
C LEU A 48 -8.99 -11.97 27.66
N ARG A 49 -8.40 -12.54 28.70
CA ARG A 49 -8.89 -12.41 30.07
C ARG A 49 -7.75 -11.95 30.95
N LEU A 50 -7.92 -10.81 31.60
CA LEU A 50 -7.00 -10.30 32.62
C LEU A 50 -7.47 -10.78 33.99
N VAL A 51 -6.52 -11.22 34.81
CA VAL A 51 -6.78 -11.58 36.21
C VAL A 51 -6.30 -10.46 37.13
N THR A 52 -5.15 -9.86 36.80
CA THR A 52 -4.49 -8.84 37.60
C THR A 52 -3.87 -7.76 36.70
N PRO A 53 -3.61 -6.54 37.22
CA PRO A 53 -3.10 -5.43 36.43
C PRO A 53 -1.57 -5.45 36.22
N GLU A 54 -0.79 -6.21 36.99
CA GLU A 54 0.68 -6.05 37.03
C GLU A 54 1.36 -6.36 35.70
N ARG A 55 0.97 -7.47 35.04
CA ARG A 55 1.48 -7.82 33.71
C ARG A 55 1.06 -6.80 32.64
N PRO A 56 -0.24 -6.49 32.45
CA PRO A 56 -0.63 -5.53 31.44
C PRO A 56 -0.03 -4.13 31.71
N ASP A 57 0.09 -3.69 32.98
CA ASP A 57 0.75 -2.42 33.32
C ASP A 57 2.23 -2.42 32.94
N SER A 58 2.93 -3.54 33.16
CA SER A 58 4.32 -3.71 32.73
C SER A 58 4.46 -3.66 31.20
N VAL A 59 3.52 -4.27 30.47
CA VAL A 59 3.46 -4.19 28.99
C VAL A 59 3.22 -2.75 28.54
N LEU A 60 2.26 -2.04 29.13
CA LEU A 60 1.97 -0.64 28.79
C LEU A 60 3.17 0.27 29.06
N THR A 61 3.84 0.08 30.20
CA THR A 61 5.04 0.83 30.58
C THR A 61 6.17 0.60 29.58
N LEU A 62 6.43 -0.66 29.21
CA LEU A 62 7.42 -0.98 28.19
C LEU A 62 7.11 -0.32 26.84
N LEU A 63 5.85 -0.37 26.40
CA LEU A 63 5.43 0.27 25.14
C LEU A 63 5.66 1.79 25.19
N ARG A 64 5.35 2.45 26.30
CA ARG A 64 5.63 3.90 26.49
C ARG A 64 7.11 4.21 26.41
N ASN A 65 7.96 3.40 27.06
CA ASN A 65 9.41 3.54 27.04
C ASN A 65 10.01 3.42 25.61
N TYR A 66 9.30 2.76 24.70
CA TYR A 66 9.66 2.64 23.29
C TYR A 66 8.89 3.58 22.35
N GLY A 67 8.23 4.61 22.89
CA GLY A 67 7.66 5.71 22.12
C GLY A 67 6.22 5.53 21.65
N ILE A 68 5.50 4.51 22.15
CA ILE A 68 4.07 4.39 21.93
C ILE A 68 3.36 5.34 22.91
N THR A 69 2.62 6.31 22.39
CA THR A 69 1.92 7.31 23.22
C THR A 69 0.56 6.82 23.71
N ASP A 70 0.01 7.44 24.76
CA ASP A 70 -1.34 7.13 25.24
C ASP A 70 -2.42 7.35 24.18
N ALA A 71 -2.23 8.30 23.26
CA ALA A 71 -3.13 8.49 22.11
C ALA A 71 -3.07 7.32 21.10
N GLN A 72 -1.97 6.59 21.05
CA GLN A 72 -1.75 5.45 20.14
C GLN A 72 -2.16 4.11 20.74
N LEU A 73 -2.09 3.96 22.07
CA LEU A 73 -2.40 2.72 22.79
C LEU A 73 -3.81 2.17 22.51
N PRO A 74 -4.90 2.96 22.57
CA PRO A 74 -6.24 2.46 22.27
C PRO A 74 -6.33 1.87 20.85
N LYS A 75 -5.75 2.55 19.86
CA LYS A 75 -5.75 2.08 18.47
C LYS A 75 -5.02 0.77 18.32
N LEU A 76 -3.87 0.64 18.99
CA LEU A 76 -3.04 -0.55 19.02
C LEU A 76 -3.78 -1.73 19.64
N LEU A 77 -4.32 -1.54 20.85
CA LEU A 77 -4.96 -2.57 21.64
C LEU A 77 -6.31 -2.99 21.07
N ARG A 78 -7.01 -2.11 20.36
CA ARG A 78 -8.22 -2.49 19.61
C ARG A 78 -7.92 -3.56 18.56
N VAL A 79 -6.75 -3.48 17.90
CA VAL A 79 -6.33 -4.43 16.86
C VAL A 79 -5.73 -5.69 17.48
N PHE A 80 -4.88 -5.54 18.49
CA PHE A 80 -4.15 -6.65 19.11
C PHE A 80 -4.22 -6.61 20.64
N PRO A 81 -5.40 -6.92 21.23
CA PRO A 81 -5.61 -6.76 22.66
C PRO A 81 -4.82 -7.80 23.47
N SER A 82 -4.66 -9.03 22.95
CA SER A 82 -3.89 -10.10 23.61
C SER A 82 -2.39 -9.81 23.77
N LEU A 83 -1.89 -8.70 23.21
CA LEU A 83 -0.56 -8.18 23.52
C LEU A 83 -0.36 -7.96 25.02
N LEU A 84 -1.42 -7.60 25.75
CA LEU A 84 -1.40 -7.40 27.21
C LEU A 84 -1.10 -8.68 28.01
N LEU A 85 -1.22 -9.85 27.38
CA LEU A 85 -0.88 -11.14 27.98
C LEU A 85 0.58 -11.54 27.75
N ALA A 86 1.31 -10.83 26.89
CA ALA A 86 2.69 -11.15 26.57
C ALA A 86 3.61 -10.91 27.77
N ASP A 87 4.69 -11.68 27.83
CA ASP A 87 5.78 -11.43 28.77
C ASP A 87 6.57 -10.19 28.30
N PRO A 88 6.60 -9.09 29.07
CA PRO A 88 7.26 -7.86 28.65
C PRO A 88 8.76 -8.05 28.44
N GLU A 89 9.44 -8.81 29.32
CA GLU A 89 10.89 -8.98 29.31
C GLU A 89 11.35 -10.04 28.32
N LYS A 90 10.67 -11.19 28.28
CA LYS A 90 11.11 -12.34 27.46
C LYS A 90 10.56 -12.29 26.04
N THR A 91 9.42 -11.63 25.82
CA THR A 91 8.76 -11.65 24.51
C THR A 91 8.85 -10.32 23.78
N LEU A 92 8.52 -9.21 24.45
CA LEU A 92 8.39 -7.91 23.78
C LEU A 92 9.69 -7.13 23.74
N LEU A 93 10.40 -7.04 24.86
CA LEU A 93 11.63 -6.27 24.99
C LEU A 93 12.69 -6.66 23.94
N PRO A 94 12.99 -7.95 23.67
CA PRO A 94 14.01 -8.31 22.69
C PRO A 94 13.66 -7.85 21.27
N LYS A 95 12.36 -7.82 20.93
CA LYS A 95 11.89 -7.34 19.63
C LYS A 95 12.05 -5.82 19.51
N LEU A 96 11.74 -5.09 20.58
CA LEU A 96 11.84 -3.63 20.63
C LEU A 96 13.31 -3.18 20.64
N GLU A 97 14.16 -3.83 21.41
CA GLU A 97 15.61 -3.60 21.45
C GLU A 97 16.25 -3.87 20.09
N PHE A 98 15.91 -5.00 19.46
CA PHE A 98 16.39 -5.31 18.12
C PHE A 98 16.02 -4.18 17.15
N LEU A 99 14.75 -3.79 17.07
CA LEU A 99 14.35 -2.73 16.14
C LEU A 99 15.05 -1.40 16.46
N HIS A 100 15.15 -1.02 17.73
CA HIS A 100 15.87 0.19 18.14
C HIS A 100 17.36 0.14 17.73
N SER A 101 18.01 -1.02 17.89
CA SER A 101 19.40 -1.24 17.45
C SER A 101 19.60 -1.09 15.93
N LYS A 102 18.52 -1.21 15.14
CA LYS A 102 18.53 -1.07 13.68
C LYS A 102 18.15 0.32 13.20
N ALA A 103 18.49 1.34 14.00
CA ALA A 103 18.27 2.75 13.72
C ALA A 103 16.79 3.21 13.66
N PHE A 104 15.85 2.42 14.20
CA PHE A 104 14.48 2.89 14.40
C PHE A 104 14.43 3.76 15.66
N THR A 105 14.06 5.02 15.50
CA THR A 105 13.83 5.89 16.66
C THR A 105 12.57 5.45 17.41
N ARG A 106 12.44 5.83 18.69
CA ARG A 106 11.20 5.63 19.47
C ARG A 106 9.96 6.18 18.74
N ALA A 107 10.09 7.34 18.08
CA ALA A 107 9.00 7.91 17.28
C ALA A 107 8.65 7.06 16.05
N ASP A 108 9.65 6.46 15.39
CA ASP A 108 9.41 5.52 14.28
C ASP A 108 8.71 4.25 14.76
N LEU A 109 9.16 3.69 15.90
CA LEU A 109 8.54 2.52 16.52
C LEU A 109 7.08 2.81 16.91
N GLY A 110 6.80 3.93 17.57
CA GLY A 110 5.44 4.36 17.91
C GLY A 110 4.54 4.40 16.67
N ARG A 111 5.00 5.03 15.58
CA ARG A 111 4.25 5.11 14.31
C ARG A 111 4.01 3.74 13.67
N ILE A 112 5.04 2.91 13.59
CA ILE A 112 4.98 1.58 12.94
C ILE A 112 4.11 0.62 13.75
N LEU A 113 4.32 0.52 15.06
CA LEU A 113 3.61 -0.41 15.92
C LEU A 113 2.16 0.01 16.17
N SER A 114 1.86 1.31 16.25
CA SER A 114 0.48 1.79 16.33
C SER A 114 -0.32 1.51 15.04
N SER A 115 0.33 1.52 13.88
CA SER A 115 -0.32 1.22 12.59
C SER A 115 -0.35 -0.27 12.27
N CYS A 116 0.60 -1.06 12.77
CA CYS A 116 0.70 -2.49 12.52
C CYS A 116 1.23 -3.27 13.76
N PRO A 117 0.40 -3.43 14.80
CA PRO A 117 0.85 -4.05 16.04
C PRO A 117 1.10 -5.55 15.97
N LEU A 118 0.57 -6.21 14.93
CA LEU A 118 0.79 -7.63 14.66
C LEU A 118 2.27 -7.95 14.39
N ILE A 119 3.14 -6.96 14.21
CA ILE A 119 4.60 -7.20 14.14
C ILE A 119 5.08 -7.85 15.44
N LEU A 120 4.54 -7.44 16.58
CA LEU A 120 4.91 -7.98 17.90
C LEU A 120 4.44 -9.42 18.13
N SER A 121 3.53 -9.95 17.30
CA SER A 121 3.14 -11.37 17.36
C SER A 121 4.08 -12.29 16.58
N ARG A 122 4.96 -11.75 15.73
CA ARG A 122 5.92 -12.54 14.96
C ARG A 122 7.13 -12.96 15.80
N SER A 123 7.74 -14.08 15.42
CA SER A 123 9.01 -14.53 16.00
C SER A 123 10.13 -13.56 15.64
N LEU A 124 10.97 -13.24 16.62
CA LEU A 124 12.13 -12.39 16.40
C LEU A 124 13.11 -13.06 15.43
N ASP A 125 13.55 -14.28 15.76
CA ASP A 125 14.61 -15.00 15.05
C ASP A 125 14.16 -15.58 13.71
N ASN A 126 12.90 -16.03 13.62
CA ASN A 126 12.41 -16.71 12.41
C ASN A 126 11.72 -15.77 11.42
N GLN A 127 11.40 -14.53 11.80
CA GLN A 127 10.68 -13.59 10.92
C GLN A 127 11.27 -12.19 10.92
N ILE A 128 11.32 -11.50 12.07
CA ILE A 128 11.69 -10.07 12.12
C ILE A 128 13.16 -9.86 11.70
N ILE A 129 14.09 -10.63 12.28
CA ILE A 129 15.53 -10.56 11.96
C ILE A 129 15.78 -10.94 10.48
N PRO A 130 15.30 -12.09 9.97
CA PRO A 130 15.48 -12.44 8.56
C PRO A 130 14.90 -11.40 7.61
N CYS A 131 13.73 -10.84 7.92
CA CYS A 131 13.12 -9.81 7.10
C CYS A 131 13.97 -8.53 7.07
N HIS A 132 14.40 -8.05 8.24
CA HIS A 132 15.29 -6.90 8.32
C HIS A 132 16.60 -7.12 7.55
N ASN A 133 17.27 -8.25 7.76
CA ASN A 133 18.55 -8.56 7.12
C ASN A 133 18.41 -8.63 5.60
N PHE A 134 17.30 -9.17 5.10
CA PHE A 134 17.02 -9.16 3.67
C PHE A 134 16.79 -7.75 3.12
N LEU A 135 15.96 -6.93 3.78
CA LEU A 135 15.75 -5.55 3.35
C LEU A 135 17.06 -4.77 3.36
N LYS A 136 17.91 -5.02 4.36
CA LYS A 136 19.25 -4.44 4.46
C LYS A 136 20.18 -4.91 3.34
N SER A 137 20.13 -6.18 2.93
CA SER A 137 20.97 -6.68 1.83
C SER A 137 20.64 -5.99 0.49
N ILE A 138 19.37 -5.66 0.27
CA ILE A 138 18.91 -4.93 -0.93
C ILE A 138 19.20 -3.42 -0.79
N LEU A 139 18.78 -2.80 0.31
CA LEU A 139 18.78 -1.35 0.48
C LEU A 139 20.11 -0.77 0.98
N ARG A 140 21.02 -1.64 1.46
CA ARG A 140 22.38 -1.36 1.97
C ARG A 140 22.46 -0.49 3.24
N LEU A 141 21.56 0.47 3.46
CA LEU A 141 21.60 1.41 4.60
C LEU A 141 20.42 1.20 5.56
N ASP A 142 20.64 1.33 6.87
CA ASP A 142 19.57 1.13 7.87
C ASP A 142 18.49 2.20 7.73
N LYS A 143 18.89 3.46 7.51
CA LYS A 143 17.97 4.58 7.27
C LYS A 143 17.01 4.32 6.10
N THR A 144 17.45 3.59 5.06
CA THR A 144 16.59 3.23 3.93
C THR A 144 15.64 2.08 4.26
N VAL A 145 16.08 1.11 5.09
CA VAL A 145 15.20 0.05 5.62
C VAL A 145 14.10 0.67 6.49
N VAL A 146 14.47 1.54 7.43
CA VAL A 146 13.52 2.30 8.27
C VAL A 146 12.53 3.06 7.39
N SER A 147 13.02 3.75 6.37
CA SER A 147 12.18 4.49 5.42
C SER A 147 11.19 3.62 4.65
N ALA A 148 11.55 2.39 4.28
CA ALA A 148 10.65 1.44 3.63
C ALA A 148 9.61 0.89 4.62
N CYS A 149 10.03 0.48 5.82
CA CYS A 149 9.14 0.00 6.88
C CYS A 149 8.14 1.08 7.33
N LYS A 150 8.52 2.36 7.36
CA LYS A 150 7.59 3.46 7.64
C LYS A 150 6.52 3.63 6.57
N ARG A 151 6.86 3.37 5.30
CA ARG A 151 5.91 3.45 4.17
C ARG A 151 4.95 2.26 4.15
N SER A 152 5.43 1.06 4.46
CA SER A 152 4.59 -0.12 4.60
C SER A 152 5.05 -1.00 5.77
N PRO A 153 4.55 -0.74 6.99
CA PRO A 153 4.89 -1.51 8.19
C PRO A 153 4.68 -3.02 8.05
N ARG A 154 3.68 -3.42 7.27
CA ARG A 154 3.32 -4.81 7.04
C ARG A 154 4.45 -5.63 6.41
N ILE A 155 5.45 -5.00 5.78
CA ILE A 155 6.56 -5.74 5.17
C ILE A 155 7.32 -6.61 6.19
N LEU A 156 7.35 -6.18 7.46
CA LEU A 156 7.95 -6.93 8.57
C LEU A 156 7.14 -8.16 8.99
N LEU A 157 5.93 -8.35 8.43
CA LEU A 157 5.11 -9.55 8.62
C LEU A 157 5.34 -10.60 7.55
N GLU A 158 6.04 -10.26 6.47
CA GLU A 158 6.20 -11.13 5.32
C GLU A 158 7.25 -12.20 5.58
N ASN A 159 6.94 -13.43 5.20
CA ASN A 159 7.97 -14.43 5.00
C ASN A 159 8.69 -14.09 3.69
N VAL A 160 9.82 -13.40 3.81
CA VAL A 160 10.60 -12.91 2.68
C VAL A 160 10.92 -14.01 1.66
N LYS A 161 11.42 -15.17 2.12
CA LYS A 161 11.83 -16.27 1.24
C LYS A 161 10.66 -16.80 0.42
N LYS A 162 9.49 -16.90 1.04
CA LYS A 162 8.28 -17.42 0.39
C LYS A 162 7.57 -16.39 -0.48
N ASN A 163 7.52 -15.13 -0.03
CA ASN A 163 6.58 -14.14 -0.58
C ASN A 163 7.24 -13.05 -1.42
N ILE A 164 8.49 -12.66 -1.11
CA ILE A 164 9.17 -11.50 -1.72
C ILE A 164 10.26 -11.96 -2.70
N VAL A 165 11.11 -12.92 -2.31
CA VAL A 165 12.22 -13.40 -3.15
C VAL A 165 11.75 -13.88 -4.53
N PRO A 166 10.68 -14.71 -4.66
CA PRO A 166 10.24 -15.16 -5.98
C PRO A 166 9.80 -14.00 -6.89
N LYS A 167 9.17 -12.97 -6.32
CA LYS A 167 8.73 -11.80 -7.08
C LYS A 167 9.90 -10.95 -7.57
N ILE A 168 10.92 -10.78 -6.73
CA ILE A 168 12.14 -10.07 -7.15
C ILE A 168 12.88 -10.87 -8.21
N THR A 169 12.96 -12.20 -8.05
CA THR A 169 13.59 -13.09 -9.02
C THR A 169 12.88 -13.00 -10.37
N ALA A 170 11.54 -13.07 -10.39
CA ALA A 170 10.74 -12.91 -11.60
C ALA A 170 10.97 -11.56 -12.29
N LEU A 171 11.13 -10.46 -11.53
CA LEU A 171 11.49 -9.15 -12.12
C LEU A 171 12.89 -9.18 -12.74
N GLN A 172 13.86 -9.81 -12.08
CA GLN A 172 15.23 -9.91 -12.59
C GLN A 172 15.31 -10.79 -13.85
N GLU A 173 14.53 -11.87 -13.91
CA GLU A 173 14.45 -12.78 -15.06
C GLU A 173 13.94 -12.07 -16.33
N ILE A 174 13.01 -11.11 -16.19
CA ILE A 174 12.55 -10.27 -17.30
C ILE A 174 13.47 -9.06 -17.57
N GLY A 175 14.64 -9.00 -16.95
CA GLY A 175 15.67 -8.00 -17.19
C GLY A 175 15.59 -6.73 -16.33
N VAL A 176 14.68 -6.65 -15.34
CA VAL A 176 14.57 -5.45 -14.49
C VAL A 176 15.89 -5.18 -13.76
N PRO A 177 16.50 -3.98 -13.94
CA PRO A 177 17.78 -3.67 -13.31
C PRO A 177 17.71 -3.70 -11.79
N GLN A 178 18.80 -4.08 -11.14
CA GLN A 178 18.87 -4.12 -9.68
C GLN A 178 18.58 -2.77 -9.02
N SER A 179 18.97 -1.65 -9.64
CA SER A 179 18.63 -0.30 -9.18
C SER A 179 17.11 -0.05 -9.16
N SER A 180 16.39 -0.62 -10.13
CA SER A 180 14.93 -0.55 -10.22
C SER A 180 14.25 -1.38 -9.13
N VAL A 181 14.79 -2.56 -8.81
CA VAL A 181 14.33 -3.37 -7.66
C VAL A 181 14.56 -2.63 -6.34
N VAL A 182 15.75 -2.04 -6.15
CA VAL A 182 16.05 -1.23 -4.96
C VAL A 182 15.06 -0.07 -4.82
N PHE A 183 14.76 0.62 -5.94
CA PHE A 183 13.78 1.69 -5.96
C PHE A 183 12.36 1.19 -5.60
N LEU A 184 11.92 0.06 -6.15
CA LEU A 184 10.64 -0.56 -5.83
C LEU A 184 10.50 -0.83 -4.33
N ILE A 185 11.48 -1.50 -3.72
CA ILE A 185 11.44 -1.85 -2.29
C ILE A 185 11.49 -0.60 -1.41
N LYS A 186 12.28 0.41 -1.78
CA LYS A 186 12.45 1.64 -1.01
C LYS A 186 11.20 2.52 -1.04
N HIS A 187 10.59 2.68 -2.21
CA HIS A 187 9.53 3.67 -2.43
C HIS A 187 8.13 3.06 -2.43
N TYR A 188 7.98 1.81 -2.89
CA TYR A 188 6.71 1.13 -3.07
C TYR A 188 6.70 -0.30 -2.48
N PRO A 189 7.09 -0.48 -1.21
CA PRO A 189 7.20 -1.81 -0.60
C PRO A 189 5.89 -2.61 -0.62
N TYR A 190 4.73 -1.95 -0.65
CA TYR A 190 3.43 -2.62 -0.71
C TYR A 190 3.24 -3.48 -1.98
N VAL A 191 3.94 -3.16 -3.08
CA VAL A 191 3.82 -3.89 -4.35
C VAL A 191 4.30 -5.33 -4.21
N VAL A 192 5.44 -5.55 -3.53
CA VAL A 192 5.95 -6.91 -3.30
C VAL A 192 5.15 -7.70 -2.27
N GLN A 193 4.23 -7.04 -1.56
CA GLN A 193 3.31 -7.65 -0.60
C GLN A 193 1.97 -8.07 -1.22
N LEU A 194 1.76 -7.76 -2.51
CA LEU A 194 0.59 -8.26 -3.22
C LEU A 194 0.55 -9.79 -3.23
N LYS A 195 -0.65 -10.36 -3.37
CA LYS A 195 -0.79 -11.80 -3.65
C LYS A 195 0.01 -12.15 -4.91
N ASN A 196 0.56 -13.36 -4.94
CA ASN A 196 1.48 -13.80 -5.99
C ASN A 196 0.84 -13.67 -7.38
N ASP A 197 -0.37 -14.20 -7.57
CA ASP A 197 -1.09 -14.14 -8.85
C ASP A 197 -1.33 -12.70 -9.30
N LYS A 198 -1.81 -11.84 -8.39
CA LYS A 198 -2.06 -10.42 -8.69
C LYS A 198 -0.77 -9.69 -9.08
N PHE A 199 0.36 -10.00 -8.44
CA PHE A 199 1.64 -9.39 -8.78
C PHE A 199 2.07 -9.76 -10.20
N HIS A 200 2.05 -11.06 -10.55
CA HIS A 200 2.46 -11.53 -11.87
C HIS A 200 1.51 -11.07 -12.97
N GLU A 201 0.21 -11.01 -12.70
CA GLU A 201 -0.79 -10.41 -13.60
C GLU A 201 -0.42 -8.96 -13.92
N ILE A 202 -0.14 -8.13 -12.90
CA ILE A 202 0.24 -6.72 -13.12
C ILE A 202 1.54 -6.61 -13.92
N VAL A 203 2.56 -7.41 -13.60
CA VAL A 203 3.85 -7.38 -14.32
C VAL A 203 3.63 -7.70 -15.80
N LYS A 204 2.86 -8.75 -16.10
CA LYS A 204 2.50 -9.15 -17.47
C LYS A 204 1.77 -8.03 -18.20
N GLU A 205 0.73 -7.46 -17.59
CA GLU A 205 -0.07 -6.39 -18.19
C GLU A 205 0.76 -5.14 -18.49
N VAL A 206 1.68 -4.77 -17.59
CA VAL A 206 2.58 -3.63 -17.81
C VAL A 206 3.54 -3.90 -18.97
N MET A 207 4.03 -5.14 -19.15
CA MET A 207 4.85 -5.50 -20.31
C MET A 207 4.05 -5.46 -21.61
N GLU A 208 2.86 -6.06 -21.64
CA GLU A 208 1.96 -6.05 -22.81
C GLU A 208 1.52 -4.63 -23.21
N SER A 209 1.50 -3.72 -22.23
CA SER A 209 1.25 -2.29 -22.42
C SER A 209 2.44 -1.53 -23.03
N GLY A 210 3.55 -2.19 -23.34
CA GLY A 210 4.71 -1.60 -24.02
C GLY A 210 5.68 -0.85 -23.08
N PHE A 211 5.62 -1.07 -21.77
CA PHE A 211 6.62 -0.55 -20.85
C PHE A 211 7.85 -1.45 -20.85
N ASP A 212 9.02 -0.88 -21.17
CA ASP A 212 10.30 -1.59 -21.23
C ASP A 212 10.81 -1.94 -19.80
N PRO A 213 10.99 -3.23 -19.45
CA PRO A 213 11.47 -3.67 -18.13
C PRO A 213 12.88 -3.17 -17.80
N LEU A 214 13.69 -2.80 -18.80
CA LEU A 214 15.03 -2.25 -18.60
C LEU A 214 14.99 -0.80 -18.09
N LYS A 215 13.83 -0.13 -18.12
CA LYS A 215 13.67 1.27 -17.71
C LYS A 215 13.00 1.38 -16.35
N MET A 216 13.46 2.34 -15.55
CA MET A 216 12.87 2.70 -14.24
C MET A 216 11.35 2.96 -14.30
N VAL A 217 10.85 3.46 -15.44
CA VAL A 217 9.43 3.76 -15.64
C VAL A 217 8.53 2.52 -15.54
N PHE A 218 9.08 1.32 -15.80
CA PHE A 218 8.40 0.05 -15.62
C PHE A 218 7.94 -0.16 -14.18
N ILE A 219 8.82 0.12 -13.20
CA ILE A 219 8.49 0.03 -11.77
C ILE A 219 7.42 1.04 -11.37
N THR A 220 7.48 2.25 -11.92
CA THR A 220 6.45 3.28 -11.70
C THR A 220 5.11 2.84 -12.28
N ALA A 221 5.08 2.19 -13.44
CA ALA A 221 3.87 1.64 -14.03
C ALA A 221 3.27 0.50 -13.18
N ILE A 222 4.09 -0.46 -12.74
CA ILE A 222 3.66 -1.53 -11.82
C ILE A 222 3.02 -0.94 -10.57
N GLN A 223 3.66 0.08 -9.97
CA GLN A 223 3.15 0.76 -8.79
C GLN A 223 1.77 1.40 -9.02
N VAL A 224 1.58 2.06 -10.17
CA VAL A 224 0.30 2.68 -10.55
C VAL A 224 -0.78 1.62 -10.71
N PHE A 225 -0.51 0.54 -11.43
CA PHE A 225 -1.46 -0.55 -11.68
C PHE A 225 -1.81 -1.27 -10.37
N ALA A 226 -0.81 -1.52 -9.52
CA ALA A 226 -0.99 -2.08 -8.17
C ALA A 226 -1.88 -1.24 -7.26
N GLY A 227 -1.93 0.08 -7.47
CA GLY A 227 -2.73 1.02 -6.70
C GLY A 227 -4.22 1.07 -7.09
N MET A 228 -4.63 0.34 -8.12
CA MET A 228 -6.00 0.37 -8.67
C MET A 228 -6.62 -1.04 -8.74
N SER A 229 -7.94 -1.10 -8.96
CA SER A 229 -8.59 -2.34 -9.37
C SER A 229 -8.30 -2.62 -10.85
N LYS A 230 -8.45 -3.89 -11.26
CA LYS A 230 -8.28 -4.31 -12.64
C LYS A 230 -9.14 -3.51 -13.61
N SER A 231 -10.45 -3.49 -13.34
CA SER A 231 -11.43 -2.74 -14.13
C SER A 231 -11.09 -1.25 -14.27
N THR A 232 -10.57 -0.62 -13.20
CA THR A 232 -10.21 0.81 -13.23
C THR A 232 -9.00 1.07 -14.11
N TRP A 233 -7.93 0.27 -14.00
CA TRP A 233 -6.76 0.50 -14.85
C TRP A 233 -7.02 0.09 -16.29
N GLU A 234 -7.82 -0.94 -16.55
CA GLU A 234 -8.25 -1.31 -17.91
C GLU A 234 -9.05 -0.18 -18.55
N GLN A 235 -10.03 0.38 -17.84
CA GLN A 235 -10.79 1.55 -18.30
C GLN A 235 -9.88 2.71 -18.71
N LYS A 236 -8.81 2.96 -17.94
CA LYS A 236 -7.87 4.05 -18.21
C LYS A 236 -6.90 3.74 -19.35
N TRP A 237 -6.38 2.51 -19.41
CA TRP A 237 -5.32 2.15 -20.33
C TRP A 237 -5.86 1.68 -21.69
N ARG A 238 -6.85 0.78 -21.69
CA ARG A 238 -7.38 0.13 -22.89
C ARG A 238 -8.56 0.87 -23.51
N PHE A 239 -9.24 1.70 -22.72
CA PHE A 239 -10.45 2.39 -23.16
C PHE A 239 -10.28 3.92 -23.08
N THR A 240 -10.97 4.58 -22.16
CA THR A 240 -11.26 6.02 -22.23
C THR A 240 -10.07 6.93 -21.92
N GLY A 241 -9.11 6.49 -21.11
CA GLY A 241 -8.02 7.36 -20.66
C GLY A 241 -6.98 7.62 -21.75
N VAL A 242 -6.40 6.56 -22.31
CA VAL A 242 -5.43 6.65 -23.40
C VAL A 242 -6.10 7.16 -24.68
N ASP A 243 -7.32 6.73 -24.99
CA ASP A 243 -8.11 7.28 -26.11
C ASP A 243 -8.26 8.80 -26.00
N PHE A 244 -8.66 9.31 -24.83
CA PHE A 244 -8.75 10.75 -24.61
C PHE A 244 -7.41 11.46 -24.87
N LEU A 245 -6.31 10.94 -24.31
CA LEU A 245 -5.00 11.57 -24.43
C LEU A 245 -4.44 11.51 -25.86
N VAL A 246 -4.59 10.37 -26.54
CA VAL A 246 -4.06 10.18 -27.89
C VAL A 246 -4.97 10.85 -28.91
N ASN A 247 -6.25 10.48 -28.94
CA ASN A 247 -7.17 10.89 -30.00
C ASN A 247 -7.75 12.29 -29.78
N LYS A 248 -8.10 12.68 -28.54
CA LYS A 248 -8.67 14.03 -28.28
C LYS A 248 -7.62 15.09 -27.99
N MET A 249 -6.52 14.71 -27.32
CA MET A 249 -5.44 15.64 -26.97
C MET A 249 -4.26 15.63 -27.97
N GLY A 250 -4.20 14.65 -28.88
CA GLY A 250 -3.13 14.55 -29.88
C GLY A 250 -1.77 14.13 -29.31
N TRP A 251 -1.73 13.51 -28.12
CA TRP A 251 -0.48 13.12 -27.49
C TRP A 251 0.05 11.81 -28.08
N LYS A 252 1.38 11.71 -28.21
CA LYS A 252 2.02 10.44 -28.58
C LYS A 252 1.91 9.44 -27.42
N LEU A 253 1.59 8.18 -27.72
CA LEU A 253 1.55 7.11 -26.71
C LEU A 253 2.88 6.99 -25.94
N SER A 254 4.01 7.17 -26.63
CA SER A 254 5.35 7.19 -26.01
C SER A 254 5.55 8.32 -25.00
N ALA A 255 4.79 9.42 -25.07
CA ALA A 255 4.78 10.45 -24.03
C ALA A 255 4.03 9.99 -22.77
N ILE A 256 2.92 9.26 -22.95
CA ILE A 256 2.14 8.70 -21.83
C ILE A 256 2.94 7.62 -21.09
N ILE A 257 3.57 6.71 -21.85
CA ILE A 257 4.43 5.63 -21.30
C ILE A 257 5.59 6.20 -20.48
N ARG A 258 6.13 7.37 -20.83
CA ARG A 258 7.21 8.02 -20.06
C ARG A 258 6.77 8.50 -18.67
N VAL A 259 5.48 8.72 -18.45
CA VAL A 259 4.95 9.31 -17.20
C VAL A 259 3.68 8.59 -16.73
N PRO A 260 3.75 7.29 -16.38
CA PRO A 260 2.58 6.47 -16.04
C PRO A 260 1.86 6.96 -14.78
N ILE A 261 2.53 7.72 -13.91
CA ILE A 261 1.93 8.26 -12.68
C ILE A 261 0.72 9.16 -12.95
N THR A 262 0.66 9.77 -14.14
CA THR A 262 -0.50 10.57 -14.57
C THR A 262 -1.78 9.76 -14.62
N LEU A 263 -1.69 8.47 -14.97
CA LEU A 263 -2.82 7.55 -15.00
C LEU A 263 -3.28 7.14 -13.59
N GLY A 264 -2.48 7.40 -12.56
CA GLY A 264 -2.91 7.25 -11.17
C GLY A 264 -4.02 8.23 -10.76
N TYR A 265 -4.20 9.34 -11.47
CA TYR A 265 -5.25 10.33 -11.16
C TYR A 265 -6.62 9.94 -11.72
N SER A 266 -7.69 10.49 -11.15
CA SER A 266 -9.04 10.34 -11.70
C SER A 266 -9.12 10.95 -13.10
N LEU A 267 -9.63 10.17 -14.06
CA LEU A 267 -9.79 10.61 -15.44
C LEU A 267 -10.70 11.83 -15.52
N GLU A 268 -11.93 11.70 -15.02
CA GLU A 268 -12.97 12.73 -15.08
C GLU A 268 -12.67 13.94 -14.20
N LYS A 269 -12.18 13.72 -12.97
CA LYS A 269 -12.02 14.81 -11.99
C LYS A 269 -10.70 15.55 -12.10
N ARG A 270 -9.67 14.95 -12.73
CA ARG A 270 -8.31 15.51 -12.72
C ARG A 270 -7.66 15.55 -14.09
N ILE A 271 -7.66 14.45 -14.85
CA ILE A 271 -6.93 14.39 -16.11
C ILE A 271 -7.64 15.22 -17.18
N ILE A 272 -8.93 14.95 -17.44
CA ILE A 272 -9.72 15.64 -18.47
C ILE A 272 -9.73 17.16 -18.25
N PRO A 273 -10.12 17.70 -17.07
CA PRO A 273 -10.21 19.14 -16.89
C PRO A 273 -8.87 19.86 -17.11
N ARG A 274 -7.77 19.28 -16.62
CA ARG A 274 -6.43 19.88 -16.74
C ARG A 274 -5.90 19.81 -18.16
N CYS A 275 -6.13 18.70 -18.85
CA CYS A 275 -5.74 18.54 -20.24
C CYS A 275 -6.50 19.54 -21.13
N SER A 276 -7.83 19.68 -20.94
CA SER A 276 -8.65 20.63 -21.68
C SER A 276 -8.17 22.07 -21.50
N VAL A 277 -7.87 22.49 -20.26
CA VAL A 277 -7.28 23.82 -20.00
C VAL A 277 -5.91 23.96 -20.68
N GLY A 278 -5.06 22.95 -20.57
CA GLY A 278 -3.76 22.93 -21.24
C GLY A 278 -3.87 23.13 -22.75
N LYS A 279 -4.83 22.47 -23.41
CA LYS A 279 -5.09 22.63 -24.85
C LYS A 279 -5.51 24.05 -25.20
N VAL A 280 -6.42 24.66 -24.43
CA VAL A 280 -6.83 26.06 -24.63
C VAL A 280 -5.65 27.01 -24.48
N LEU A 281 -4.81 26.82 -23.45
CA LEU A 281 -3.64 27.68 -23.21
C LEU A 281 -2.59 27.54 -24.32
N ILE A 282 -2.34 26.32 -24.78
CA ILE A 282 -1.40 26.06 -25.90
C ILE A 282 -1.92 26.74 -27.18
N LEU A 283 -3.22 26.57 -27.48
CA LEU A 283 -3.85 27.22 -28.64
C LEU A 283 -3.77 28.74 -28.53
N LYS A 284 -4.10 29.31 -27.38
CA LYS A 284 -4.00 30.76 -27.13
C LYS A 284 -2.57 31.26 -27.31
N GLY A 285 -1.58 30.55 -26.78
CA GLY A 285 -0.17 30.89 -26.94
C GLY A 285 0.28 30.81 -28.40
N PHE A 286 -0.18 29.80 -29.14
CA PHE A 286 0.07 29.67 -30.58
C PHE A 286 -0.51 30.85 -31.36
N VAL A 287 -1.78 31.20 -31.09
CA VAL A 287 -2.46 32.34 -31.72
C VAL A 287 -1.68 33.63 -31.45
N ILE A 288 -1.33 33.92 -30.19
CA ILE A 288 -0.56 35.13 -29.84
C ILE A 288 0.79 35.16 -30.57
N LYS A 289 1.47 34.02 -30.70
CA LYS A 289 2.77 33.94 -31.36
C LYS A 289 2.69 34.24 -32.87
N TYR A 290 1.63 33.80 -33.54
CA TYR A 290 1.52 33.86 -35.01
C TYR A 290 0.50 34.88 -35.53
N GLN A 291 -0.26 35.56 -34.66
CA GLN A 291 -1.28 36.54 -35.06
C GLN A 291 -0.74 37.66 -35.95
N ASN A 292 0.53 38.06 -35.81
CA ASN A 292 1.12 39.10 -36.64
C ASN A 292 1.48 38.60 -38.06
N HIS A 293 1.63 37.29 -38.23
CA HIS A 293 1.96 36.67 -39.52
C HIS A 293 0.71 36.16 -40.22
N ILE A 294 -0.30 35.76 -39.44
CA ILE A 294 -1.60 35.31 -39.91
C ILE A 294 -2.66 36.02 -39.06
N PRO A 295 -3.09 37.24 -39.44
CA PRO A 295 -4.06 38.02 -38.65
C PRO A 295 -5.41 37.31 -38.45
N GLN A 296 -5.80 36.48 -39.42
CA GLN A 296 -7.04 35.68 -39.42
C GLN A 296 -7.08 34.63 -38.29
N LEU A 297 -5.91 34.22 -37.76
CA LEU A 297 -5.79 33.21 -36.71
C LEU A 297 -6.43 33.67 -35.39
N LEU A 298 -6.40 34.98 -35.11
CA LEU A 298 -7.03 35.55 -33.92
C LEU A 298 -8.56 35.52 -34.02
N ASN A 299 -9.12 35.87 -35.18
CA ASN A 299 -10.56 35.87 -35.42
C ASN A 299 -11.11 34.44 -35.42
N LEU A 300 -10.36 33.49 -36.00
CA LEU A 300 -10.67 32.06 -35.94
C LEU A 300 -10.70 31.54 -34.50
N TYR A 301 -9.71 31.90 -33.69
CA TYR A 301 -9.65 31.47 -32.28
C TYR A 301 -10.77 32.04 -31.41
N LYS A 302 -11.20 33.28 -31.69
CA LYS A 302 -12.35 33.90 -31.02
C LYS A 302 -13.70 33.35 -31.50
N GLY A 303 -13.72 32.56 -32.58
CA GLY A 303 -14.93 32.06 -33.20
C GLY A 303 -15.69 33.10 -34.02
N GLU A 304 -15.03 34.19 -34.41
CA GLU A 304 -15.62 35.27 -35.23
C GLU A 304 -15.67 34.88 -36.73
N VAL A 305 -14.86 33.92 -37.15
CA VAL A 305 -14.78 33.38 -38.53
C VAL A 305 -14.59 31.86 -38.45
N GLY A 306 -15.25 31.09 -39.32
CA GLY A 306 -15.12 29.62 -39.38
C GLY A 306 -13.92 29.14 -40.21
N VAL A 307 -13.41 27.93 -39.95
CA VAL A 307 -12.28 27.34 -40.73
C VAL A 307 -12.61 27.27 -42.24
N LEU A 308 -13.86 26.97 -42.57
CA LEU A 308 -14.35 26.86 -43.95
C LEU A 308 -14.40 28.21 -44.68
N GLU A 309 -14.53 29.30 -43.94
CA GLU A 309 -14.58 30.67 -44.48
C GLU A 309 -13.19 31.22 -44.82
N LEU A 310 -12.12 30.53 -44.39
CA LEU A 310 -10.73 30.88 -44.68
C LEU A 310 -10.20 30.28 -46.00
N GLY A 311 -11.06 29.63 -46.79
CA GLY A 311 -10.70 29.10 -48.12
C GLY A 311 -9.81 27.85 -48.10
N PHE A 312 -9.54 27.26 -46.94
CA PHE A 312 -8.88 25.96 -46.82
C PHE A 312 -9.89 24.85 -47.13
N ALA A 313 -10.12 24.58 -48.41
CA ALA A 313 -10.76 23.34 -48.83
C ALA A 313 -9.76 22.19 -48.62
N SER A 314 -9.91 21.41 -47.56
CA SER A 314 -9.22 20.12 -47.47
C SER A 314 -10.06 19.07 -48.19
N GLU A 315 -9.57 18.52 -49.30
CA GLU A 315 -10.20 17.39 -50.01
C GLU A 315 -10.19 16.06 -49.22
N GLU A 316 -9.72 16.02 -47.96
CA GLU A 316 -9.59 14.77 -47.20
C GLU A 316 -10.56 14.60 -46.00
N ILE A 317 -11.65 15.39 -45.92
CA ILE A 317 -12.74 15.13 -44.95
C ILE A 317 -14.04 14.69 -45.66
N CYS A 318 -13.92 13.96 -46.77
CA CYS A 318 -15.02 13.22 -47.37
C CYS A 318 -14.70 11.72 -47.41
N GLY A 319 -14.69 11.10 -46.22
CA GLY A 319 -14.47 9.66 -46.07
C GLY A 319 -15.27 9.01 -44.95
N ILE A 320 -16.26 9.71 -44.39
CA ILE A 320 -17.24 9.10 -43.47
C ILE A 320 -18.64 9.57 -43.89
N LYS A 321 -19.24 8.82 -44.81
CA LYS A 321 -20.67 8.49 -44.79
C LYS A 321 -20.96 7.32 -45.75
N GLN A 322 -21.55 6.27 -45.17
CA GLN A 322 -22.37 5.21 -45.78
C GLN A 322 -21.66 4.07 -46.53
N LEU A 323 -21.22 3.04 -45.80
CA LEU A 323 -21.88 1.72 -45.67
C LEU A 323 -21.17 0.91 -44.57
#